data_AF-A0A2V7J436-F1
#
_entry.id   AF-A0A2V7J436-F1
#
_cell.length_a   1.000
_cell.length_b   1.000
_cell.length_c   1.000
_cell.angle_alpha   90.00
_cell.angle_beta   90.00
_cell.angle_gamma   90.00
#
_symmetry.space_group_name_H-M   'P 1'
#
loop_
_entity.id
_entity.type
_entity.pdbx_description
1 polymer ?
#
loop_
_entity_poly.entity_id
_entity_poly.type
_entity_poly.pdbx_seq_one_letter_code
_entity_poly.pdbx_strand_id
1 'polypeptide(L)' 'VNGDCVTGGGNSSIAAVAGYPTITVPVGYSFGVPVGMSFIGKPWTEATLIKLAYAYEQAARPRRAPRFLPTADLSHR' A
#
# COMPACT_ATOMS: atom_id res chain seq x y z
N VAL A 1 -12.28 19.00 0.93
CA VAL A 1 -11.39 17.97 1.53
C VAL A 1 -10.47 17.47 0.43
N ASN A 2 -9.25 18.00 0.37
CA ASN A 2 -8.28 17.63 -0.66
C ASN A 2 -7.73 16.24 -0.31
N GLY A 3 -8.36 15.21 -0.85
CA GLY A 3 -8.02 13.80 -0.60
C GLY A 3 -6.83 13.30 -1.41
N ASP A 4 -6.32 14.12 -2.32
CA ASP A 4 -5.18 13.83 -3.18
C ASP A 4 -4.13 14.93 -3.10
N CYS A 5 -3.15 14.78 -2.21
CA CYS A 5 -1.90 15.50 -2.35
C CYS A 5 -1.02 14.77 -3.39
N VAL A 6 -1.13 15.16 -4.66
CA VAL A 6 -0.26 14.64 -5.75
C VAL A 6 1.12 15.33 -5.73
N THR A 7 1.69 15.55 -4.53
CA THR A 7 2.91 16.37 -4.37
C THR A 7 4.21 15.58 -4.60
N GLY A 8 4.10 14.28 -4.89
CA GLY A 8 5.21 13.44 -5.32
C GLY A 8 4.64 12.12 -5.78
N GLY A 9 4.87 11.75 -7.05
CA GLY A 9 4.29 10.56 -7.67
C GLY A 9 4.39 9.35 -6.74
N GLY A 10 3.24 8.75 -6.42
CA GLY A 10 3.20 7.50 -5.66
C GLY A 10 4.06 6.45 -6.35
N ASN A 11 4.52 5.46 -5.60
CA ASN A 11 5.35 4.35 -6.14
C ASN A 11 4.74 3.67 -7.39
N SER A 12 3.42 3.77 -7.59
CA SER A 12 2.72 3.33 -8.80
C SER A 12 3.18 4.02 -10.09
N SER A 13 3.51 5.33 -10.07
CA SER A 13 3.88 6.05 -11.30
C SER A 13 5.26 5.64 -11.83
N ILE A 14 6.20 5.34 -10.94
CA ILE A 14 7.55 4.89 -11.33
C ILE A 14 7.48 3.51 -11.97
N ALA A 15 6.74 2.58 -11.36
CA ALA A 15 6.56 1.23 -11.92
C ALA A 15 5.77 1.25 -13.25
N ALA A 16 4.73 2.09 -13.35
CA ALA A 16 3.92 2.20 -14.56
C ALA A 16 4.72 2.75 -15.74
N VAL A 17 5.52 3.80 -15.55
CA VAL A 17 6.36 4.37 -16.61
C VAL A 17 7.45 3.38 -17.05
N ALA A 18 8.03 2.64 -16.10
CA ALA A 18 9.04 1.61 -16.41
C ALA A 18 8.47 0.33 -17.03
N GLY A 19 7.14 0.12 -16.98
CA GLY A 19 6.48 -1.12 -17.39
C GLY A 19 6.81 -2.31 -16.47
N TYR A 20 7.09 -2.05 -15.19
CA TYR A 20 7.52 -3.06 -14.22
C TYR A 20 6.34 -3.56 -13.39
N PRO A 21 6.33 -4.83 -12.98
CA PRO A 21 5.28 -5.35 -12.12
C PRO A 21 5.37 -4.72 -10.72
N THR A 22 4.23 -4.33 -10.18
CA THR A 22 4.10 -3.73 -8.84
C THR A 22 2.90 -4.34 -8.10
N ILE A 23 3.04 -4.59 -6.80
CA ILE A 23 1.97 -5.07 -5.92
C ILE A 23 1.99 -4.31 -4.59
N THR A 24 0.83 -3.82 -4.15
CA THR A 24 0.69 -3.11 -2.88
C THR A 24 -0.03 -3.97 -1.86
N VAL A 25 0.55 -4.11 -0.67
CA VAL A 25 -0.03 -4.84 0.46
C VAL A 25 -0.31 -3.87 1.62
N PRO A 26 -1.35 -4.12 2.43
CA PRO A 26 -1.57 -3.34 3.65
C PRO A 26 -0.43 -3.60 4.63
N VAL A 27 0.03 -2.58 5.36
CA VAL A 27 1.07 -2.74 6.40
C VAL A 27 0.63 -2.25 7.77
N GLY A 28 -0.42 -1.45 7.83
CA GLY A 28 -0.95 -0.94 9.08
C GLY A 28 -1.91 0.21 8.88
N TYR A 29 -2.07 1.00 9.94
CA TYR A 29 -2.98 2.15 9.97
C TYR A 29 -2.26 3.34 10.60
N SER A 30 -2.45 4.52 10.01
CA SER A 30 -2.02 5.80 10.56
C SER A 30 -3.26 6.70 10.65
N PHE A 31 -3.51 7.29 11.82
CA PHE A 31 -4.70 8.12 12.06
C PHE A 31 -6.04 7.43 11.74
N GLY A 32 -6.10 6.10 11.91
CA GLY A 32 -7.27 5.29 11.56
C GLY A 32 -7.43 5.00 10.05
N VAL A 33 -6.52 5.50 9.21
CA VAL A 33 -6.50 5.30 7.75
C VAL A 33 -5.52 4.19 7.39
N PRO A 34 -5.87 3.24 6.50
CA PRO A 34 -4.96 2.18 6.10
C PRO A 34 -3.75 2.73 5.32
N VAL A 35 -2.56 2.23 5.65
CA VAL A 35 -1.31 2.52 4.94
C VAL A 35 -0.83 1.23 4.27
N GLY A 36 -0.36 1.35 3.03
CA GLY A 36 0.18 0.24 2.24
C GLY A 36 1.67 0.39 1.91
N MET A 37 2.30 -0.73 1.60
CA MET A 37 3.66 -0.82 1.08
C MET A 37 3.61 -1.48 -0.30
N SER A 38 4.35 -0.91 -1.25
CA SER A 38 4.43 -1.41 -2.63
C SER A 38 5.74 -2.15 -2.86
N PHE A 39 5.66 -3.38 -3.36
CA PHE A 39 6.80 -4.12 -3.90
C PHE A 39 6.87 -3.91 -5.41
N ILE A 40 8.05 -3.57 -5.93
CA ILE A 40 8.31 -3.39 -7.35
C ILE A 40 9.30 -4.46 -7.80
N GLY A 41 8.92 -5.26 -8.79
CA GLY A 41 9.75 -6.32 -9.36
C GLY A 41 10.46 -5.89 -10.64
N LYS A 42 11.35 -6.76 -11.12
CA LYS A 42 11.88 -6.67 -12.49
C LYS A 42 10.82 -7.15 -13.49
N PRO A 43 10.93 -6.83 -14.79
CA PRO A 43 10.04 -7.38 -15.82
C PRO A 43 9.94 -8.91 -15.72
N TRP A 44 8.72 -9.45 -15.86
CA TRP A 44 8.44 -10.88 -15.91
C TRP A 44 8.75 -11.66 -14.61
N THR A 45 8.76 -10.97 -13.47
CA THR A 45 9.02 -11.57 -12.14
C THR A 45 7.78 -11.65 -11.25
N GLU A 46 6.58 -11.60 -11.83
CA GLU A 46 5.30 -11.57 -11.12
C GLU A 46 5.15 -12.76 -10.16
N ALA A 47 5.56 -13.96 -10.55
CA ALA A 47 5.46 -15.15 -9.71
C ALA A 47 6.26 -15.00 -8.40
N THR A 48 7.45 -14.40 -8.46
CA THR A 48 8.27 -14.14 -7.27
C THR A 48 7.68 -12.99 -6.45
N LEU A 49 7.22 -11.95 -7.13
CA LEU A 49 6.60 -10.79 -6.50
C LEU A 49 5.35 -11.19 -5.68
N ILE A 50 4.49 -12.04 -6.25
CA ILE A 50 3.29 -12.58 -5.59
C ILE A 50 3.68 -13.43 -4.38
N LYS A 51 4.70 -14.29 -4.48
CA LYS A 51 5.18 -15.11 -3.35
C LYS A 51 5.63 -14.25 -2.18
N LEU A 52 6.37 -13.18 -2.45
CA LEU A 52 6.85 -12.25 -1.41
C LEU A 52 5.70 -11.49 -0.75
N ALA A 53 4.79 -10.94 -1.55
CA ALA A 53 3.61 -10.24 -1.05
C ALA A 53 2.73 -11.17 -0.20
N TYR A 54 2.51 -12.40 -0.65
CA TYR A 54 1.75 -13.41 0.07
C TYR A 54 2.43 -13.82 1.38
N ALA A 55 3.74 -14.10 1.35
CA ALA A 55 4.49 -14.46 2.56
C ALA A 55 4.42 -13.35 3.62
N TYR A 56 4.52 -12.08 3.19
CA TYR A 56 4.34 -10.93 4.06
C TYR A 56 2.92 -10.88 4.64
N GLU A 57 1.89 -10.95 3.80
CA GLU A 57 0.49 -10.85 4.23
C GLU A 57 0.14 -11.94 5.25
N GLN A 58 0.59 -13.17 5.01
CA GLN A 58 0.34 -14.31 5.90
C GLN A 58 1.02 -14.17 7.26
N ALA A 59 2.22 -13.58 7.29
CA ALA A 59 2.98 -13.35 8.51
C ALA A 59 2.45 -12.16 9.32
N ALA A 60 2.17 -11.04 8.66
CA ALA A 60 1.80 -9.79 9.33
C ALA A 60 0.30 -9.67 9.63
N ARG A 61 -0.57 -10.23 8.77
CA ARG A 61 -2.04 -10.12 8.82
C ARG A 61 -2.54 -8.72 9.22
N PRO A 62 -2.06 -7.64 8.59
CA PRO A 62 -2.27 -6.29 9.10
C PRO A 62 -3.67 -5.73 8.78
N ARG A 63 -4.43 -6.39 7.89
CA ARG A 63 -5.75 -5.92 7.44
C ARG A 63 -6.79 -6.01 8.56
N ARG A 64 -7.50 -4.91 8.79
CA ARG A 64 -8.68 -4.83 9.67
C ARG A 64 -9.91 -4.43 8.85
N ALA A 65 -11.09 -4.88 9.29
CA ALA A 65 -12.34 -4.43 8.68
C ALA A 65 -12.50 -2.91 8.88
N PRO A 66 -12.94 -2.17 7.84
CA PRO A 66 -13.13 -0.73 7.95
C PRO A 66 -14.26 -0.41 8.93
N ARG A 67 -14.13 0.72 9.62
CA ARG A 67 -15.20 1.35 10.40
C ARG A 67 -15.54 2.68 9.74
N PHE A 68 -16.81 2.95 9.48
CA PHE A 68 -17.26 4.19 8.83
C PHE A 68 -17.33 5.33 9.85
N LEU A 69 -16.16 5.81 10.27
CA LEU A 69 -16.06 6.93 11.21
C LEU A 69 -16.46 8.25 10.51
N PRO A 70 -17.13 9.18 11.22
CA PRO A 70 -17.48 10.49 10.66
C PRO A 70 -16.27 11.34 10.28
N THR A 71 -15.11 11.15 10.93
CA THR A 71 -13.88 11.91 10.72
C THR A 71 -12.67 11.07 11.13
N ALA A 72 -11.50 11.31 10.52
CA ALA A 72 -10.23 10.68 10.89
C ALA A 72 -9.70 11.25 12.21
N ASP A 73 -9.13 10.38 13.05
CA ASP A 73 -8.59 10.77 14.35
C ASP A 73 -7.12 11.19 14.22
N LEU A 74 -6.86 12.49 14.32
CA LEU A 74 -5.53 13.11 14.19
C LEU A 74 -4.85 13.40 15.54
N SER A 75 -5.40 12.91 16.66
CA SER A 75 -5.00 13.35 18.00
C SER A 75 -3.76 12.65 18.59
N HIS A 76 -3.26 11.59 17.94
CA HIS A 76 -2.04 10.89 18.35
C HIS A 76 -0.78 11.54 17.74
N ARG A 77 0.04 12.18 18.58
CA ARG A 77 1.44 12.55 18.28
C ARG A 77 2.39 11.41 18.64
#